data_AF-A0A401RSW3-F1
#
_entry.id   AF-A0A401RSW3-F1
#
_cell.length_a   1.000
_cell.length_b   1.000
_cell.length_c   1.000
_cell.angle_alpha   90.00
_cell.angle_beta   90.00
_cell.angle_gamma   90.00
#
_symmetry.space_group_name_H-M   'P 1'
#
loop_
_entity.id
_entity.type
_entity.pdbx_description
1 polymer ?
#
loop_
_entity_poly.entity_id
_entity_poly.type
_entity_poly.pdbx_seq_one_letter_code
_entity_poly.pdbx_strand_id
1 'polypeptide(L)'
;MLSEVQPCLQLLRIGTAPQPSPRPGEVPAPAPARDLYTFLPVGQRCTFRLGRRADLTDLCLSSGRAEELISRVHAELQAERGAAGGDWTVHIVDRSTNGESWGEIVGKYGG
;
A
#
# COMPACT_ATOMS: atom_id res chain seq x y z
N MET A 1 -10.03 -32.56 -3.80
CA MET A 1 -9.46 -31.51 -2.94
C MET A 1 -9.27 -30.28 -3.79
N LEU A 2 -10.22 -29.34 -3.77
CA LEU A 2 -9.95 -28.01 -4.29
C LEU A 2 -8.97 -27.41 -3.29
N SER A 3 -7.71 -27.22 -3.71
CA SER A 3 -6.71 -26.52 -2.91
C SER A 3 -7.37 -25.23 -2.41
N GLU A 4 -7.61 -25.09 -1.11
CA GLU A 4 -8.09 -23.84 -0.54
C GLU A 4 -7.05 -22.79 -0.89
N VAL A 5 -7.33 -21.99 -1.92
CA VAL A 5 -6.49 -20.87 -2.30
C VAL A 5 -6.60 -19.90 -1.15
N GLN A 6 -5.50 -19.68 -0.44
CA GLN A 6 -5.47 -18.71 0.64
C GLN A 6 -5.82 -17.33 0.06
N PRO A 7 -6.83 -16.62 0.59
CA PRO A 7 -7.14 -15.28 0.12
C PRO A 7 -5.91 -14.40 0.33
N CYS A 8 -5.60 -13.55 -0.65
CA CYS A 8 -4.56 -12.54 -0.55
C CYS A 8 -5.14 -11.18 -0.90
N LEU A 9 -4.61 -10.14 -0.27
CA LEU A 9 -4.96 -8.75 -0.56
C LEU A 9 -3.83 -8.16 -1.37
N GLN A 10 -4.18 -7.42 -2.42
CA GLN A 10 -3.20 -6.77 -3.29
C GLN A 10 -3.40 -5.27 -3.28
N LEU A 11 -2.36 -4.52 -2.90
CA LEU A 11 -2.33 -3.07 -3.00
C LEU A 11 -1.44 -2.66 -4.17
N LEU A 12 -2.02 -1.95 -5.12
CA LEU A 12 -1.30 -1.38 -6.25
C LEU A 12 -1.10 0.11 -6.02
N ARG A 13 0.14 0.54 -5.82
CA ARG A 13 0.50 1.96 -5.88
C ARG A 13 0.61 2.37 -7.34
N ILE A 14 -0.21 3.33 -7.75
CA ILE A 14 -0.11 4.00 -9.06
C ILE A 14 0.19 5.47 -8.79
N GLY A 15 1.35 5.95 -9.22
CA GLY A 15 1.73 7.34 -9.09
C GLY A 15 2.90 7.70 -9.98
N THR A 16 3.32 8.96 -9.96
CA THR A 16 4.57 9.39 -10.61
C THR A 16 5.72 9.21 -9.64
N ALA A 17 6.75 8.44 -10.04
CA ALA A 17 7.97 8.38 -9.27
C ALA A 17 8.64 9.78 -9.25
N PRO A 18 9.26 10.20 -8.14
CA PRO A 18 10.04 11.43 -8.10
C PRO A 18 11.20 11.29 -9.08
N GLN A 19 11.17 12.06 -10.17
CA GLN A 19 12.23 12.09 -11.17
C GLN A 19 13.46 12.80 -10.58
N PRO A 20 14.69 12.34 -10.90
CA PRO A 20 15.87 13.16 -10.69
C PRO A 20 15.72 14.49 -11.44
N SER A 21 16.30 15.58 -10.93
CA SER A 21 16.31 16.86 -11.64
C SER A 21 16.84 16.64 -13.07
N PRO A 22 16.06 16.95 -14.11
CA PRO A 22 16.45 16.69 -15.49
C PRO A 22 17.76 17.42 -15.79
N ARG A 23 18.68 16.77 -16.50
CA ARG A 23 19.86 17.47 -17.02
C ARG A 23 19.39 18.52 -18.05
N PRO A 24 20.11 19.65 -18.21
CA PRO A 24 19.74 20.66 -19.20
C PRO A 24 19.58 20.02 -20.59
N GLY A 25 18.37 20.07 -21.15
CA GLY A 25 18.04 19.48 -22.46
C GLY A 25 17.32 18.12 -22.44
N GLU A 26 17.10 17.51 -21.27
CA GLU A 26 16.39 16.24 -21.13
C GLU A 26 14.90 16.49 -20.80
N VAL A 27 13.98 15.97 -21.62
CA VAL A 27 12.53 16.06 -21.34
C VAL A 27 12.20 15.01 -20.28
N PRO A 28 11.77 15.39 -19.06
CA PRO A 28 11.45 14.42 -18.02
C PRO A 28 10.16 13.68 -18.41
N ALA A 29 10.29 12.42 -18.82
CA ALA A 29 9.14 11.52 -18.96
C ALA A 29 8.78 10.97 -17.56
N PRO A 30 7.58 11.21 -17.02
CA PRO A 30 7.22 10.65 -15.72
C PRO A 30 7.25 9.12 -15.79
N ALA A 31 8.14 8.48 -15.04
CA ALA A 31 8.12 7.04 -14.87
C ALA A 31 6.97 6.71 -13.90
N PRO A 32 5.99 5.88 -14.31
CA PRO A 32 4.94 5.47 -13.40
C PRO A 32 5.56 4.57 -12.31
N ALA A 33 5.42 4.98 -11.05
CA ALA A 33 5.56 4.07 -9.92
C ALA A 33 4.37 3.10 -9.96
N ARG A 34 4.66 1.84 -10.28
CA ARG A 34 3.71 0.72 -10.28
C ARG A 34 4.24 -0.35 -9.34
N ASP A 35 3.92 -0.21 -8.06
CA ASP A 35 4.33 -1.16 -7.04
C ASP A 35 3.14 -2.02 -6.64
N LEU A 36 3.30 -3.33 -6.71
CA LEU A 36 2.29 -4.31 -6.30
C LEU A 36 2.73 -4.96 -4.99
N TYR A 37 1.91 -4.80 -3.96
CA TYR A 37 2.15 -5.36 -2.64
C TYR A 37 1.12 -6.43 -2.33
N THR A 38 1.56 -7.60 -1.88
CA THR A 38 0.69 -8.73 -1.55
C THR A 38 0.71 -8.98 -0.05
N PHE A 39 -0.46 -9.02 0.56
CA PHE A 39 -0.67 -9.29 1.98
C PHE A 39 -1.45 -10.59 2.14
N LEU A 40 -1.04 -11.40 3.12
CA LEU A 40 -1.75 -12.61 3.49
C LEU A 40 -2.55 -12.32 4.76
N PRO A 41 -3.87 -12.08 4.66
CA PRO A 41 -4.68 -11.86 5.84
C PRO A 41 -4.65 -13.08 6.77
N VAL A 42 -4.48 -12.83 8.06
CA VAL A 42 -4.48 -13.84 9.12
C VAL A 42 -5.66 -13.58 10.05
N GLY A 43 -6.54 -14.57 10.20
CA GLY A 43 -7.72 -14.47 11.07
C GLY A 43 -8.90 -13.70 10.45
N GLN A 44 -9.78 -13.17 11.30
CA GLN A 44 -10.97 -12.41 10.87
C GLN A 44 -10.70 -10.91 10.68
N ARG A 45 -9.67 -10.38 11.36
CA ARG A 45 -9.26 -8.99 11.26
C ARG A 45 -7.74 -8.93 11.28
N CYS A 46 -7.16 -8.19 10.35
CA CYS A 46 -5.72 -7.99 10.29
C CYS A 46 -5.41 -6.52 9.94
N THR A 47 -4.21 -6.08 10.30
CA THR A 47 -3.74 -4.73 10.05
C THR A 47 -2.31 -4.80 9.55
N PHE A 48 -2.04 -4.16 8.42
CA PHE A 48 -0.71 -4.05 7.84
C PHE A 48 -0.26 -2.60 7.81
N ARG A 49 0.88 -2.32 8.42
CA ARG A 49 1.50 -0.99 8.47
C ARG A 49 2.39 -0.80 7.25
N LEU A 50 2.22 0.33 6.59
CA LEU A 50 2.97 0.74 5.41
C LEU A 50 3.78 1.99 5.77
N GLY A 51 5.05 2.04 5.40
CA GLY A 51 5.89 3.22 5.63
C GLY A 51 7.36 2.92 5.36
N ARG A 52 8.26 3.87 5.66
CA ARG A 52 9.68 3.72 5.30
C ARG A 52 10.51 2.91 6.31
N ARG A 53 10.00 2.64 7.52
CA ARG A 53 10.74 2.00 8.61
C ARG A 53 10.32 0.55 8.76
N ALA A 54 11.13 -0.35 8.20
CA ALA A 54 10.89 -1.80 8.25
C ALA A 54 10.80 -2.38 9.68
N ASP A 55 11.26 -1.67 10.71
CA ASP A 55 11.13 -2.09 12.10
C ASP A 55 9.78 -1.72 12.73
N LEU A 56 9.02 -0.82 12.11
CA LEU A 56 7.70 -0.37 12.56
C LEU A 56 6.58 -0.75 11.59
N THR A 57 6.93 -1.20 10.38
CA THR A 57 5.99 -1.47 9.29
C THR A 57 6.08 -2.90 8.81
N ASP A 58 4.93 -3.50 8.52
CA ASP A 58 4.85 -4.82 7.87
C ASP A 58 5.34 -4.76 6.43
N LEU A 59 5.25 -3.57 5.83
CA LEU A 59 5.73 -3.31 4.49
C LEU A 59 6.55 -2.02 4.42
N CYS A 60 7.79 -2.16 3.95
CA CYS A 60 8.67 -1.04 3.71
C CYS A 60 8.40 -0.45 2.32
N LEU A 61 7.85 0.77 2.27
CA LEU A 61 7.68 1.52 1.04
C LEU A 61 9.02 2.16 0.68
N SER A 62 9.60 1.76 -0.45
CA SER A 62 10.76 2.45 -1.03
C SER A 62 10.29 3.32 -2.20
N SER A 63 10.80 4.54 -2.27
CA SER A 63 10.54 5.47 -3.38
C SER A 63 11.81 6.24 -3.73
N GLY A 64 12.97 5.57 -3.76
CA GLY A 64 14.25 6.20 -4.11
C GLY A 64 14.51 7.46 -3.28
N ARG A 65 14.43 8.64 -3.91
CA ARG A 65 14.66 9.95 -3.26
C ARG A 65 13.47 10.53 -2.47
N ALA A 66 12.27 9.96 -2.57
CA ALA A 66 11.11 10.41 -1.80
C ALA A 66 10.88 9.58 -0.53
N GLU A 67 11.84 8.75 -0.10
CA GLU A 67 11.74 8.07 1.19
C GLU A 67 11.55 9.08 2.34
N GLU A 68 12.08 10.29 2.23
CA GLU A 68 11.88 11.35 3.22
C GLU A 68 10.45 11.92 3.23
N LEU A 69 9.73 11.84 2.11
CA LEU A 69 8.30 12.17 2.03
C LEU A 69 7.45 11.06 2.67
N ILE A 70 7.96 9.83 2.70
CA ILE A 70 7.29 8.69 3.34
C ILE A 70 7.48 8.75 4.86
N SER A 71 6.38 8.92 5.59
CA SER A 71 6.38 8.85 7.05
C SER A 71 6.87 7.49 7.56
N ARG A 72 7.39 7.45 8.80
CA ARG A 72 7.89 6.22 9.44
C ARG A 72 6.85 5.10 9.40
N VAL A 73 5.64 5.46 9.81
CA VAL A 73 4.40 4.75 9.49
C VAL A 73 3.59 5.75 8.69
N HIS A 74 3.30 5.42 7.44
CA HIS A 74 2.64 6.29 6.49
C HIS A 74 1.15 5.95 6.36
N ALA A 75 0.80 4.67 6.36
CA ALA A 75 -0.59 4.24 6.31
C ALA A 75 -0.78 2.90 7.03
N GLU A 76 -2.03 2.60 7.37
CA GLU A 76 -2.45 1.29 7.89
C GLU A 76 -3.54 0.71 6.98
N LEU A 77 -3.30 -0.49 6.46
CA LEU A 77 -4.29 -1.29 5.77
C LEU A 77 -5.03 -2.14 6.80
N GLN A 78 -6.30 -1.86 7.04
CA GLN A 78 -7.15 -2.62 7.95
C GLN A 78 -8.08 -3.49 7.12
N ALA A 79 -7.99 -4.81 7.28
CA ALA A 79 -8.83 -5.76 6.57
C ALA A 79 -9.66 -6.58 7.54
N GLU A 80 -10.96 -6.64 7.27
CA GLU A 80 -11.96 -7.35 8.05
C GLU A 80 -12.74 -8.31 7.16
N ARG A 81 -12.88 -9.56 7.61
CA ARG A 81 -13.71 -10.57 6.93
C ARG A 81 -15.14 -10.47 7.44
N GLY A 82 -16.08 -10.34 6.51
CA GLY A 82 -17.51 -10.31 6.81
C GLY A 82 -17.98 -11.60 7.49
N ALA A 83 -19.04 -11.49 8.30
CA ALA A 83 -19.59 -12.60 9.08
C ALA A 83 -20.05 -13.81 8.23
N ALA A 84 -20.42 -13.57 6.96
CA ALA A 84 -20.77 -14.62 6.00
C ALA A 84 -19.55 -15.35 5.40
N GLY A 85 -18.32 -14.97 5.79
CA GLY A 85 -17.09 -15.70 5.50
C GLY A 85 -16.48 -15.48 4.11
N GLY A 86 -17.16 -14.78 3.19
CA GLY A 86 -16.72 -14.57 1.81
C GLY A 86 -16.16 -13.19 1.47
N ASP A 87 -16.69 -12.12 2.08
CA ASP A 87 -16.30 -10.74 1.73
C ASP A 87 -15.20 -10.20 2.63
N TRP A 88 -14.17 -9.61 2.04
CA TRP A 88 -13.19 -8.79 2.74
C TRP A 88 -13.51 -7.32 2.55
N THR A 89 -13.63 -6.59 3.66
CA THR A 89 -13.68 -5.13 3.65
C THR A 89 -12.31 -4.61 4.05
N VAL A 90 -11.74 -3.77 3.18
CA VAL A 90 -10.39 -3.24 3.36
C VAL A 90 -10.45 -1.73 3.40
N HIS A 91 -9.87 -1.15 4.44
CA HIS A 91 -9.77 0.28 4.69
C HIS A 91 -8.31 0.70 4.73
N ILE A 92 -7.98 1.80 4.05
CA ILE A 92 -6.67 2.45 4.20
C ILE A 92 -6.85 3.65 5.12
N VAL A 93 -6.11 3.65 6.22
CA VAL A 93 -6.05 4.75 7.17
C VAL A 93 -4.75 5.50 6.97
N ASP A 94 -4.84 6.77 6.58
CA ASP A 94 -3.67 7.64 6.48
C ASP A 94 -3.08 7.91 7.87
N ARG A 95 -1.77 7.70 8.00
CA ARG A 95 -0.96 8.01 9.19
C ARG A 95 0.18 8.97 8.84
N SER A 96 0.14 9.55 7.63
CA SER A 96 1.20 10.43 7.16
C SER A 96 1.30 11.67 8.05
N THR A 97 2.54 12.09 8.32
CA THR A 97 2.84 13.33 9.05
C THR A 97 3.22 14.47 8.10
N ASN A 98 3.52 14.15 6.84
CA ASN A 98 4.01 15.08 5.83
C ASN A 98 2.91 15.61 4.89
N GLY A 99 1.63 15.28 5.12
CA GLY A 99 0.49 15.87 4.40
C GLY A 99 0.22 15.32 2.99
N GLU A 100 0.98 14.31 2.52
CA GLU A 100 0.58 13.52 1.35
C GLU A 100 -0.44 12.47 1.80
N SER A 101 -1.71 12.86 1.84
CA SER A 101 -2.79 11.97 2.23
C SER A 101 -3.00 10.88 1.18
N TRP A 102 -3.03 9.61 1.63
CA TRP A 102 -3.75 8.59 0.85
C TRP A 102 -5.23 8.95 0.91
N GLY A 103 -5.87 9.14 -0.25
CA GLY A 103 -7.32 9.23 -0.29
C GLY A 103 -7.95 8.04 0.43
N GLU A 104 -9.12 8.24 1.03
CA GLU A 104 -9.88 7.14 1.64
C GLU A 104 -10.21 6.11 0.55
N ILE A 105 -9.53 4.97 0.58
CA ILE A 105 -9.78 3.85 -0.33
C ILE A 105 -10.46 2.76 0.48
N VAL A 106 -11.76 2.58 0.24
CA VAL A 106 -12.54 1.46 0.75
C VAL A 106 -12.77 0.49 -0.40
N GLY A 107 -12.16 -0.69 -0.29
CA GLY A 107 -12.34 -1.79 -1.25
C GLY A 107 -13.13 -2.93 -0.62
N LYS A 108 -14.11 -3.47 -1.36
CA LYS A 108 -14.74 -4.75 -1.05
C LYS A 108 -14.19 -5.79 -2.01
N TYR A 109 -13.60 -6.85 -1.48
CA TYR A 109 -13.02 -7.94 -2.25
C TYR A 109 -13.77 -9.23 -1.90
N GLY A 110 -14.50 -9.78 -2.87
CA GLY A 110 -15.22 -11.06 -2.75
C GLY A 110 -14.53 -12.13 -3.60
N GLY A 111 -14.44 -13.34 -3.05
CA GLY A 111 -13.99 -14.55 -3.75
C GLY A 111 -15.16 -15.35 -4.31
#